data_AF-A0A7S1UT85-F1
#
_entry.id   AF-A0A7S1UT85-F1
#
_cell.length_a   1.000
_cell.length_b   1.000
_cell.length_c   1.000
_cell.angle_alpha   90.00
_cell.angle_beta   90.00
_cell.angle_gamma   90.00
#
_symmetry.space_group_name_H-M   'P 1'
#
loop_
_entity.id
_entity.type
_entity.pdbx_description
1 polymer ?
#
loop_
_entity_poly.entity_id
_entity_poly.type
_entity_poly.pdbx_seq_one_letter_code
_entity_poly.pdbx_strand_id
1 'polypeptide(L)'
;YMRYSLRVIALISAASAFSLGPPPCHFRQRKSSALCAPSRRFGRGSVVRYVAVAPAIQTTFQSSGVQKVLELAVVAGAGAALRDNLDAKSLTALLLNALVPAVIISSLSTLKFSAEMGLVFLSGVTLALIQLASGELASRFVIPMGKDNKASNTLRRTAALQLGTMAPALSVFSFTREFVGESFAGLAALADVPTKLYTLLLIPYYLRFRGSKRTDVRSDVLDEANAKNASWVKRLSGVFSDPFNLAISGGLLLAAFGRPVSTLGFLGSAIGGLAQAQTAILFLLIGLKLKFGGDSPKLCLRLLLARHGFCSLAVSAFLALLMGKAGSEVRLAAVLSSHAACSIIAFGQMSKVSDSGIGGYETDLAFDIVALSFPFTVMLNTVACLVGNTYVDFLPFVGAAFLAMSALLGR
;
A
#
# COMPACT_ATOMS: atom_id res chain seq x y z
N TYR A 1 -13.78 3.20 33.38
CA TYR A 1 -14.34 3.85 32.18
C TYR A 1 -14.43 5.38 32.24
N MET A 2 -14.44 6.08 33.39
CA MET A 2 -14.40 7.56 33.42
C MET A 2 -13.01 8.21 33.61
N ARG A 3 -12.01 7.52 34.17
CA ARG A 3 -10.65 8.08 34.40
C ARG A 3 -9.71 8.00 33.19
N TYR A 4 -10.00 7.18 32.19
CA TYR A 4 -9.18 7.07 30.97
C TYR A 4 -9.57 8.10 29.91
N SER A 5 -10.86 8.45 29.78
CA SER A 5 -11.33 9.46 28.83
C SER A 5 -10.85 10.88 29.15
N LEU A 6 -10.68 11.22 30.44
CA LEU A 6 -10.15 12.53 30.86
C LEU A 6 -8.66 12.72 30.56
N ARG A 7 -7.86 11.64 30.53
CA ARG A 7 -6.42 11.73 30.19
C ARG A 7 -6.17 11.92 28.71
N VAL A 8 -7.02 11.37 27.85
CA VAL A 8 -6.93 11.55 26.38
C VAL A 8 -7.40 12.96 25.99
N ILE A 9 -8.45 13.50 26.63
CA ILE A 9 -8.90 14.88 26.40
C ILE A 9 -7.88 15.89 26.95
N ALA A 10 -7.23 15.62 28.10
CA ALA A 10 -6.18 16.49 28.64
C ALA A 10 -4.91 16.54 27.75
N LEU A 11 -4.58 15.43 27.07
CA LEU A 11 -3.48 15.37 26.10
C LEU A 11 -3.79 16.15 24.81
N ILE A 12 -5.07 16.25 24.42
CA ILE A 12 -5.53 17.02 23.25
C ILE A 12 -5.63 18.53 23.57
N SER A 13 -6.04 18.90 24.80
CA SER A 13 -6.05 20.31 25.24
C SER A 13 -4.64 20.88 25.48
N ALA A 14 -3.67 20.06 25.90
CA ALA A 14 -2.28 20.52 26.07
C ALA A 14 -1.60 20.85 24.72
N ALA A 15 -2.02 20.19 23.63
CA ALA A 15 -1.48 20.44 22.28
C ALA A 15 -2.07 21.69 21.61
N SER A 16 -3.23 22.19 22.06
CA SER A 16 -3.92 23.35 21.47
C SER A 16 -3.62 24.68 22.19
N ALA A 17 -2.89 24.65 23.31
CA ALA A 17 -2.56 25.84 24.10
C ALA A 17 -1.23 26.53 23.71
N PHE A 18 -0.51 26.06 22.70
CA PHE A 18 0.82 26.59 22.33
C PHE A 18 0.82 27.58 21.13
N SER A 19 -0.34 28.10 20.75
CA SER A 19 -0.48 29.08 19.66
C SER A 19 -1.20 30.34 20.12
N LEU A 20 -0.55 31.14 20.95
CA LEU A 20 -0.87 32.55 21.14
C LEU A 20 0.44 33.35 21.04
N GLY A 21 0.82 33.70 19.81
CA GLY A 21 1.80 34.75 19.55
C GLY A 21 1.18 36.14 19.76
N PRO A 22 1.97 37.15 20.17
CA PRO A 22 1.45 38.48 20.51
C PRO A 22 1.02 39.27 19.25
N PRO A 23 0.10 40.25 19.38
CA PRO A 23 -0.43 41.00 18.25
C PRO A 23 0.59 42.02 17.68
N PRO A 24 0.43 42.44 16.42
CA PRO A 24 1.42 43.26 15.73
C PRO A 24 1.32 44.74 16.10
N CYS A 25 2.45 45.34 16.50
CA CYS A 25 2.60 46.80 16.53
C CYS A 25 2.90 47.35 15.13
N HIS A 26 2.05 48.26 14.67
CA HIS A 26 2.36 49.20 13.59
C HIS A 26 3.58 50.07 13.93
N PHE A 27 4.58 50.19 13.04
CA PHE A 27 5.05 51.49 12.52
C PHE A 27 6.20 51.38 11.50
N ARG A 28 5.92 51.92 10.29
CA ARG A 28 6.68 52.95 9.55
C ARG A 28 8.16 52.72 9.17
N GLN A 29 8.36 52.75 7.84
CA GLN A 29 9.63 52.96 7.13
C GLN A 29 10.45 54.15 7.66
N ARG A 30 11.78 53.98 7.73
CA ARG A 30 12.75 54.98 7.25
C ARG A 30 14.13 54.36 6.98
N LYS A 31 14.74 54.82 5.88
CA LYS A 31 16.13 54.66 5.46
C LYS A 31 17.09 55.26 6.50
N SER A 32 18.24 54.62 6.76
CA SER A 32 19.56 55.26 6.56
C SER A 32 20.74 54.33 6.88
N SER A 33 21.80 54.62 6.14
CA SER A 33 23.18 54.15 6.08
C SER A 33 23.98 54.02 7.40
N ALA A 34 24.96 53.10 7.34
CA ALA A 34 26.37 53.29 7.71
C ALA A 34 26.91 52.95 9.14
N LEU A 35 28.12 52.35 9.09
CA LEU A 35 29.30 52.47 9.97
C LEU A 35 29.55 51.50 11.17
N CYS A 36 30.73 50.86 11.06
CA CYS A 36 31.79 50.69 12.07
C CYS A 36 31.67 49.73 13.27
N ALA A 37 32.40 48.60 13.12
CA ALA A 37 33.59 48.22 13.90
C ALA A 37 33.44 47.56 15.30
N PRO A 38 34.45 46.74 15.71
CA PRO A 38 34.27 45.61 16.63
C PRO A 38 34.83 45.87 18.04
N SER A 39 34.32 45.18 19.07
CA SER A 39 35.06 45.05 20.32
C SER A 39 34.78 43.78 21.13
N ARG A 40 35.89 43.06 21.39
CA ARG A 40 36.35 42.43 22.63
C ARG A 40 35.54 41.30 23.31
N ARG A 41 36.19 40.12 23.25
CA ARG A 41 36.46 39.12 24.32
C ARG A 41 35.63 39.23 25.61
N PHE A 42 34.98 38.13 26.00
CA PHE A 42 35.24 37.43 27.27
C PHE A 42 34.49 36.08 27.31
N GLY A 43 35.06 35.09 28.00
CA GLY A 43 34.31 33.95 28.54
C GLY A 43 34.56 32.59 27.89
N ARG A 44 35.61 31.89 28.35
CA ARG A 44 35.66 30.42 28.34
C ARG A 44 34.46 29.90 29.15
N GLY A 45 33.44 29.42 28.48
CA GLY A 45 32.42 28.55 29.04
C GLY A 45 32.32 27.34 28.13
N SER A 46 32.63 26.16 28.66
CA SER A 46 32.42 24.89 27.97
C SER A 46 30.91 24.69 27.78
N VAL A 47 30.36 25.26 26.71
CA VAL A 47 29.00 25.00 26.29
C VAL A 47 29.01 23.57 25.75
N VAL A 48 28.45 22.66 26.55
CA VAL A 48 27.97 21.36 26.07
C VAL A 48 27.11 21.66 24.85
N ARG A 49 27.64 21.36 23.66
CA ARG A 49 26.86 21.41 22.42
C ARG A 49 25.76 20.38 22.58
N TYR A 50 24.59 20.82 23.00
CA TYR A 50 23.36 20.15 22.62
C TYR A 50 23.35 20.16 21.10
N VAL A 51 23.78 19.06 20.50
CA VAL A 51 23.59 18.80 19.07
C VAL A 51 22.11 19.05 18.84
N ALA A 52 21.80 20.04 18.01
CA ALA A 52 20.44 20.49 17.77
C ALA A 52 19.68 19.37 17.03
N VAL A 53 19.09 18.44 17.77
CA VAL A 53 18.18 17.41 17.24
C VAL A 53 16.79 18.01 16.94
N ALA A 54 16.43 19.11 17.62
CA ALA A 54 15.12 19.76 17.50
C ALA A 54 14.75 20.26 16.08
N PRO A 55 15.60 21.00 15.34
CA PRO A 55 15.21 21.52 14.02
C PRO A 55 15.09 20.44 12.93
N ALA A 56 15.83 19.33 13.07
CA ALA A 56 15.76 18.19 12.14
C ALA A 56 14.49 17.35 12.34
N ILE A 57 14.04 17.19 13.59
CA ILE A 57 12.77 16.51 13.90
C ILE A 57 11.58 17.31 13.37
N GLN A 58 11.59 18.63 13.56
CA GLN A 58 10.46 19.48 13.18
C GLN A 58 10.29 19.59 11.65
N THR A 59 11.40 19.61 10.89
CA THR A 59 11.37 19.51 9.42
C THR A 59 10.92 18.14 8.93
N THR A 60 11.27 17.05 9.64
CA THR A 60 10.82 15.70 9.28
C THR A 60 9.32 15.51 9.48
N PHE A 61 8.74 16.03 10.58
CA PHE A 61 7.29 15.95 10.81
C PHE A 61 6.48 16.84 9.85
N GLN A 62 7.07 17.89 9.28
CA GLN A 62 6.40 18.74 8.29
C GLN A 62 6.49 18.23 6.85
N SER A 63 7.22 17.14 6.61
CA SER A 63 7.20 16.45 5.31
C SER A 63 5.77 16.08 4.91
N SER A 64 5.39 16.36 3.66
CA SER A 64 4.06 16.03 3.13
C SER A 64 3.78 14.52 3.23
N GLY A 65 4.81 13.69 3.04
CA GLY A 65 4.73 12.24 3.20
C GLY A 65 4.45 11.83 4.64
N VAL A 66 5.17 12.39 5.61
CA VAL A 66 4.97 12.07 7.04
C VAL A 66 3.59 12.54 7.51
N GLN A 67 3.14 13.72 7.10
CA GLN A 67 1.78 14.20 7.39
C GLN A 67 0.72 13.25 6.83
N LYS A 68 0.88 12.76 5.59
CA LYS A 68 -0.05 11.79 5.01
C LYS A 68 -0.13 10.51 5.84
N VAL A 69 1.00 10.02 6.33
CA VAL A 69 1.05 8.82 7.17
C VAL A 69 0.30 9.04 8.48
N LEU A 70 0.52 10.18 9.13
CA LEU A 70 -0.16 10.54 10.37
C LEU A 70 -1.67 10.68 10.16
N GLU A 71 -2.11 11.31 9.06
CA GLU A 71 -3.52 11.36 8.68
C GLU A 71 -4.14 9.96 8.58
N LEU A 72 -3.49 9.05 7.84
CA LEU A 72 -3.98 7.68 7.66
C LEU A 72 -3.97 6.88 8.97
N ALA A 73 -2.97 7.10 9.83
CA ALA A 73 -2.89 6.50 11.15
C ALA A 73 -4.02 6.98 12.06
N VAL A 74 -4.37 8.27 12.03
CA VAL A 74 -5.51 8.84 12.76
C VAL A 74 -6.82 8.21 12.28
N VAL A 75 -7.01 8.06 10.97
CA VAL A 75 -8.21 7.39 10.42
C VAL A 75 -8.30 5.92 10.86
N ALA A 76 -7.18 5.19 10.88
CA ALA A 76 -7.14 3.83 11.42
C ALA A 76 -7.43 3.79 12.93
N GLY A 77 -6.90 4.74 13.70
CA GLY A 77 -7.21 4.89 15.12
C GLY A 77 -8.69 5.17 15.37
N ALA A 78 -9.31 6.02 14.56
CA ALA A 78 -10.76 6.25 14.61
C ALA A 78 -11.54 4.97 14.28
N GLY A 79 -11.08 4.18 13.29
CA GLY A 79 -11.64 2.87 12.99
C GLY A 79 -11.61 1.93 14.19
N ALA A 80 -10.47 1.86 14.89
CA ALA A 80 -10.35 1.05 16.09
C ALA A 80 -11.31 1.51 17.22
N ALA A 81 -11.49 2.82 17.38
CA ALA A 81 -12.43 3.38 18.37
C ALA A 81 -13.91 3.13 18.01
N LEU A 82 -14.23 3.02 16.72
CA LEU A 82 -15.60 2.80 16.21
C LEU A 82 -15.96 1.33 16.01
N ARG A 83 -15.09 0.41 16.43
CA ARG A 83 -15.25 -1.05 16.24
C ARG A 83 -16.58 -1.59 16.72
N ASP A 84 -17.09 -1.10 17.84
CA ASP A 84 -18.32 -1.58 18.44
C ASP A 84 -19.57 -1.00 17.76
N ASN A 85 -19.42 0.07 16.98
CA ASN A 85 -20.52 0.82 16.37
C ASN A 85 -20.67 0.59 14.86
N LEU A 86 -19.61 0.10 14.19
CA LEU A 86 -19.59 -0.04 12.73
C LEU A 86 -19.39 -1.50 12.32
N ASP A 87 -20.24 -1.96 11.41
CA ASP A 87 -20.08 -3.29 10.80
C ASP A 87 -18.95 -3.28 9.74
N ALA A 88 -17.87 -3.97 10.07
CA ALA A 88 -16.73 -4.15 9.19
C ALA A 88 -17.09 -4.93 7.90
N LYS A 89 -18.11 -5.79 7.91
CA LYS A 89 -18.51 -6.57 6.74
C LYS A 89 -19.15 -5.66 5.69
N SER A 90 -20.09 -4.80 6.08
CA SER A 90 -20.71 -3.81 5.21
C SER A 90 -19.70 -2.84 4.61
N LEU A 91 -18.74 -2.34 5.40
CA LEU A 91 -17.65 -1.51 4.88
C LEU A 91 -16.73 -2.25 3.91
N THR A 92 -16.44 -3.53 4.18
CA THR A 92 -15.69 -4.38 3.23
C THR A 92 -16.45 -4.52 1.91
N ALA A 93 -17.77 -4.73 1.95
CA ALA A 93 -18.59 -4.83 0.75
C ALA A 93 -18.62 -3.51 -0.04
N LEU A 94 -18.78 -2.37 0.63
CA LEU A 94 -18.70 -1.05 0.00
C LEU A 94 -17.34 -0.82 -0.67
N LEU A 95 -16.26 -1.17 0.04
CA LEU A 95 -14.89 -1.06 -0.46
C LEU A 95 -14.71 -1.89 -1.75
N LEU A 96 -15.12 -3.15 -1.72
CA LEU A 96 -14.92 -4.09 -2.83
C LEU A 96 -15.85 -3.86 -4.02
N ASN A 97 -17.08 -3.41 -3.80
CA ASN A 97 -18.09 -3.32 -4.86
C ASN A 97 -18.26 -1.92 -5.46
N ALA A 98 -17.79 -0.86 -4.78
CA ALA A 98 -17.93 0.52 -5.28
C ALA A 98 -16.60 1.28 -5.31
N LEU A 99 -15.90 1.37 -4.17
CA LEU A 99 -14.72 2.23 -4.05
C LEU A 99 -13.55 1.74 -4.90
N VAL A 100 -13.22 0.45 -4.81
CA VAL A 100 -12.13 -0.13 -5.62
C VAL A 100 -12.43 -0.07 -7.12
N PRO A 101 -13.63 -0.46 -7.61
CA PRO A 101 -14.04 -0.23 -8.99
C PRO A 101 -13.89 1.23 -9.46
N ALA A 102 -14.30 2.21 -8.65
CA ALA A 102 -14.17 3.63 -9.01
C ALA A 102 -12.70 4.05 -9.20
N VAL A 103 -11.81 3.58 -8.33
CA VAL A 103 -10.36 3.82 -8.47
C VAL A 103 -9.79 3.19 -9.73
N ILE A 104 -10.23 1.98 -10.08
CA ILE A 104 -9.80 1.30 -11.31
C ILE A 104 -10.18 2.11 -12.54
N ILE A 105 -11.44 2.56 -12.65
CA ILE A 105 -11.90 3.39 -13.79
C ILE A 105 -11.08 4.67 -13.87
N SER A 106 -10.97 5.39 -12.75
CA SER A 106 -10.27 6.68 -12.69
C SER A 106 -8.80 6.51 -13.11
N SER A 107 -8.11 5.51 -12.56
CA SER A 107 -6.69 5.26 -12.84
C SER A 107 -6.45 4.87 -14.29
N LEU A 108 -7.22 3.91 -14.82
CA LEU A 108 -7.05 3.43 -16.20
C LEU A 108 -7.34 4.53 -17.23
N SER A 109 -8.36 5.36 -16.99
CA SER A 109 -8.75 6.44 -17.92
C SER A 109 -7.66 7.50 -18.17
N THR A 110 -6.64 7.56 -17.31
CA THR A 110 -5.54 8.53 -17.42
C THR A 110 -4.35 8.02 -18.24
N LEU A 111 -4.36 6.74 -18.64
CA LEU A 111 -3.26 6.14 -19.38
C LEU A 111 -3.18 6.73 -20.79
N LYS A 112 -1.99 7.22 -21.16
CA LYS A 112 -1.62 7.59 -22.53
C LYS A 112 -0.53 6.64 -23.02
N PHE A 113 -0.77 5.98 -24.15
CA PHE A 113 0.22 5.08 -24.73
C PHE A 113 1.21 5.87 -25.60
N SER A 114 2.50 5.78 -25.28
CA SER A 114 3.63 6.27 -26.09
C SER A 114 4.66 5.16 -26.23
N ALA A 115 5.47 5.13 -27.29
CA ALA A 115 6.45 4.05 -27.53
C ALA A 115 7.52 3.95 -26.43
N GLU A 116 7.92 5.07 -25.82
CA GLU A 116 8.85 5.11 -24.68
C GLU A 116 8.26 4.49 -23.40
N MET A 117 6.93 4.36 -23.33
CA MET A 117 6.21 3.72 -22.21
C MET A 117 6.36 2.20 -22.23
N GLY A 118 6.80 1.59 -23.33
CA GLY A 118 6.98 0.15 -23.43
C GLY A 118 8.02 -0.40 -22.43
N LEU A 119 9.14 0.33 -22.25
CA LEU A 119 10.18 -0.06 -21.29
C LEU A 119 9.70 0.06 -19.84
N VAL A 120 8.90 1.08 -19.53
CA VAL A 120 8.32 1.30 -18.19
C VAL A 120 7.23 0.26 -17.89
N PHE A 121 6.46 -0.12 -18.91
CA PHE A 121 5.53 -1.24 -18.79
C PHE A 121 6.27 -2.56 -18.53
N LEU A 122 7.37 -2.82 -19.26
CA LEU A 122 8.19 -4.01 -19.08
C LEU A 122 8.86 -4.06 -17.70
N SER A 123 9.32 -2.92 -17.18
CA SER A 123 9.84 -2.85 -15.81
C SER A 123 8.74 -3.12 -14.78
N GLY A 124 7.51 -2.66 -15.02
CA GLY A 124 6.33 -3.02 -14.23
C GLY A 124 6.02 -4.53 -14.23
N VAL A 125 6.09 -5.18 -15.40
CA VAL A 125 5.95 -6.65 -15.50
C VAL A 125 7.04 -7.35 -14.70
N THR A 126 8.29 -6.90 -14.84
CA THR A 126 9.43 -7.46 -14.10
C THR A 126 9.24 -7.32 -12.59
N LEU A 127 8.78 -6.15 -12.13
CA LEU A 127 8.49 -5.92 -10.73
C LEU A 127 7.36 -6.85 -10.23
N ALA A 128 6.30 -7.03 -11.01
CA ALA A 128 5.22 -7.96 -10.66
C ALA A 128 5.73 -9.40 -10.54
N LEU A 129 6.62 -9.85 -11.43
CA LEU A 129 7.25 -11.17 -11.35
C LEU A 129 8.16 -11.30 -10.11
N ILE A 130 8.93 -10.25 -9.78
CA ILE A 130 9.75 -10.21 -8.56
C ILE A 130 8.85 -10.33 -7.32
N GLN A 131 7.73 -9.61 -7.27
CA GLN A 131 6.78 -9.69 -6.16
C GLN A 131 6.21 -11.10 -6.04
N LEU A 132 5.82 -11.73 -7.15
CA LEU A 132 5.30 -13.09 -7.17
C LEU A 132 6.32 -14.11 -6.66
N ALA A 133 7.55 -14.05 -7.17
CA ALA A 133 8.62 -14.92 -6.73
C ALA A 133 8.94 -14.71 -5.24
N SER A 134 9.02 -13.45 -4.81
CA SER A 134 9.32 -13.10 -3.42
C SER A 134 8.20 -13.52 -2.46
N GLY A 135 6.93 -13.40 -2.87
CA GLY A 135 5.78 -13.87 -2.10
C GLY A 135 5.76 -15.39 -1.93
N GLU A 136 6.05 -16.13 -3.00
CA GLU A 136 6.17 -17.60 -2.93
C GLU A 136 7.35 -18.03 -2.05
N LEU A 137 8.52 -17.40 -2.22
CA LEU A 137 9.70 -17.67 -1.40
C LEU A 137 9.47 -17.33 0.08
N ALA A 138 8.89 -16.16 0.38
CA ALA A 138 8.56 -15.74 1.74
C ALA A 138 7.59 -16.70 2.41
N SER A 139 6.56 -17.12 1.69
CA SER A 139 5.58 -18.09 2.18
C SER A 139 6.24 -19.43 2.51
N ARG A 140 7.09 -19.97 1.62
CA ARG A 140 7.83 -21.23 1.85
C ARG A 140 8.88 -21.11 2.96
N PHE A 141 9.49 -19.94 3.11
CA PHE A 141 10.52 -19.67 4.11
C PHE A 141 9.93 -19.62 5.53
N VAL A 142 8.76 -18.98 5.69
CA VAL A 142 8.12 -18.80 7.01
C VAL A 142 7.25 -19.98 7.39
N ILE A 143 6.54 -20.57 6.43
CA ILE A 143 5.58 -21.67 6.63
C ILE A 143 6.18 -22.94 6.00
N PRO A 144 6.87 -23.78 6.80
CA PRO A 144 7.52 -24.98 6.29
C PRO A 144 6.50 -25.99 5.75
N MET A 145 6.95 -26.76 4.75
CA MET A 145 6.12 -27.76 4.09
C MET A 145 5.90 -28.96 5.02
N GLY A 146 4.72 -29.04 5.64
CA GLY A 146 4.26 -30.27 6.27
C GLY A 146 3.69 -31.19 5.18
N LYS A 147 4.33 -32.33 4.93
CA LYS A 147 3.94 -33.26 3.84
C LYS A 147 2.44 -33.65 3.87
N ASP A 148 1.81 -33.66 5.05
CA ASP A 148 0.40 -34.07 5.22
C ASP A 148 -0.50 -33.02 5.90
N ASN A 149 -0.01 -31.81 6.16
CA ASN A 149 -0.80 -30.81 6.88
C ASN A 149 -1.56 -29.88 5.92
N LYS A 150 -2.85 -30.20 5.66
CA LYS A 150 -3.77 -29.39 4.85
C LYS A 150 -3.88 -27.94 5.35
N ALA A 151 -3.80 -27.72 6.66
CA ALA A 151 -3.87 -26.38 7.24
C ALA A 151 -2.63 -25.55 6.88
N SER A 152 -1.42 -26.11 7.04
CA SER A 152 -0.17 -25.45 6.66
C SER A 152 -0.13 -25.12 5.16
N ASN A 153 -0.57 -26.05 4.30
CA ASN A 153 -0.64 -25.80 2.85
C ASN A 153 -1.63 -24.70 2.48
N THR A 154 -2.76 -24.60 3.20
CA THR A 154 -3.75 -23.52 3.03
C THR A 154 -3.15 -22.16 3.39
N LEU A 155 -2.52 -22.05 4.56
CA LEU A 155 -1.84 -20.82 4.99
C LEU A 155 -0.73 -20.42 4.01
N ARG A 156 0.09 -21.38 3.57
CA ARG A 156 1.16 -21.14 2.59
C ARG A 156 0.62 -20.62 1.27
N ARG A 157 -0.46 -21.21 0.77
CA ARG A 157 -1.10 -20.80 -0.48
C ARG A 157 -1.70 -19.39 -0.38
N THR A 158 -2.41 -19.11 0.72
CA THR A 158 -2.94 -17.78 1.03
C THR A 158 -1.82 -16.74 1.08
N ALA A 159 -0.76 -17.01 1.86
CA ALA A 159 0.35 -16.09 2.03
C ALA A 159 1.08 -15.83 0.72
N ALA A 160 1.39 -16.88 -0.07
CA ALA A 160 2.09 -16.73 -1.34
C ALA A 160 1.32 -15.82 -2.32
N LEU A 161 0.01 -16.03 -2.44
CA LEU A 161 -0.85 -15.20 -3.28
C LEU A 161 -0.92 -13.76 -2.79
N GLN A 162 -1.17 -13.57 -1.50
CA GLN A 162 -1.36 -12.23 -0.94
C GLN A 162 -0.08 -11.40 -0.98
N LEU A 163 1.06 -12.00 -0.60
CA LEU A 163 2.38 -11.37 -0.61
C LEU A 163 2.91 -11.14 -2.04
N GLY A 164 2.45 -11.94 -3.01
CA GLY A 164 2.78 -11.78 -4.42
C GLY A 164 2.09 -10.61 -5.11
N THR A 165 1.26 -9.85 -4.39
CA THR A 165 0.54 -8.69 -4.93
C THR A 165 1.09 -7.38 -4.39
N MET A 166 0.87 -6.28 -5.12
CA MET A 166 1.21 -4.94 -4.64
C MET A 166 0.12 -3.90 -4.90
N ALA A 167 0.11 -2.86 -4.06
CA ALA A 167 -0.72 -1.66 -4.17
C ALA A 167 0.14 -0.37 -4.10
N PRO A 168 0.93 -0.07 -5.15
CA PRO A 168 1.79 1.11 -5.21
C PRO A 168 1.04 2.43 -5.06
N ALA A 169 -0.17 2.54 -5.63
CA ALA A 169 -0.93 3.79 -5.64
C ALA A 169 -1.16 4.42 -4.27
N LEU A 170 -1.42 3.59 -3.25
CA LEU A 170 -1.71 4.07 -1.90
C LEU A 170 -0.45 4.17 -1.04
N SER A 171 0.60 3.41 -1.35
CA SER A 171 1.73 3.18 -0.45
C SER A 171 3.06 3.76 -0.92
N VAL A 172 3.18 4.05 -2.22
CA VAL A 172 4.43 4.44 -2.87
C VAL A 172 4.31 5.79 -3.57
N PHE A 173 3.21 6.05 -4.29
CA PHE A 173 3.15 7.22 -5.19
C PHE A 173 3.32 8.56 -4.48
N SER A 174 2.81 8.71 -3.25
CA SER A 174 3.02 9.91 -2.45
C SER A 174 4.49 10.15 -2.15
N PHE A 175 5.25 9.09 -1.84
CA PHE A 175 6.69 9.17 -1.61
C PHE A 175 7.46 9.43 -2.90
N THR A 176 7.09 8.77 -4.01
CA THR A 176 7.73 9.01 -5.30
C THR A 176 7.50 10.44 -5.77
N ARG A 177 6.28 10.97 -5.66
CA ARG A 177 5.96 12.35 -6.04
C ARG A 177 6.78 13.37 -5.24
N GLU A 178 6.87 13.17 -3.93
CA GLU A 178 7.54 14.11 -3.02
C GLU A 178 9.07 14.05 -3.12
N PHE A 179 9.64 12.84 -3.10
CA PHE A 179 11.09 12.65 -2.93
C PHE A 179 11.84 12.35 -4.24
N VAL A 180 11.13 11.98 -5.31
CA VAL A 180 11.74 11.70 -6.63
C VAL A 180 11.24 12.70 -7.67
N GLY A 181 9.96 13.08 -7.58
CA GLY A 181 9.35 14.09 -8.44
C GLY A 181 8.07 13.61 -9.11
N GLU A 182 7.26 14.57 -9.56
CA GLU A 182 5.93 14.31 -10.14
C GLU A 182 5.99 13.48 -11.44
N SER A 183 7.01 13.68 -12.26
CA SER A 183 7.24 12.89 -13.48
C SER A 183 7.39 11.39 -13.17
N PHE A 184 8.17 11.05 -12.13
CA PHE A 184 8.39 9.67 -11.72
C PHE A 184 7.17 9.04 -11.07
N ALA A 185 6.30 9.82 -10.42
CA ALA A 185 5.02 9.32 -9.93
C ALA A 185 4.12 8.88 -11.10
N GLY A 186 4.12 9.63 -12.21
CA GLY A 186 3.43 9.23 -13.44
C GLY A 186 3.99 7.93 -14.05
N LEU A 187 5.32 7.79 -14.07
CA LEU A 187 5.97 6.55 -14.53
C LEU A 187 5.68 5.35 -13.61
N ALA A 188 5.67 5.56 -12.29
CA ALA A 188 5.31 4.54 -11.32
C ALA A 188 3.84 4.10 -11.47
N ALA A 189 2.93 5.03 -11.80
CA ALA A 189 1.54 4.72 -12.12
C ALA A 189 1.41 3.82 -13.35
N LEU A 190 2.20 4.09 -14.40
CA LEU A 190 2.25 3.21 -15.56
C LEU A 190 2.84 1.83 -15.21
N ALA A 191 3.93 1.79 -14.44
CA ALA A 191 4.57 0.54 -14.04
C ALA A 191 3.69 -0.32 -13.11
N ASP A 192 2.66 0.26 -12.47
CA ASP A 192 1.66 -0.48 -11.69
C ASP A 192 0.63 -1.23 -12.58
N VAL A 193 0.45 -0.81 -13.84
CA VAL A 193 -0.57 -1.39 -14.74
C VAL A 193 -0.43 -2.91 -14.89
N PRO A 194 0.74 -3.50 -15.19
CA PRO A 194 0.91 -4.95 -15.26
C PRO A 194 0.45 -5.68 -13.99
N THR A 195 0.73 -5.10 -12.82
CA THR A 195 0.34 -5.68 -11.53
C THR A 195 -1.17 -5.65 -11.35
N LYS A 196 -1.83 -4.57 -11.77
CA LYS A 196 -3.30 -4.48 -11.76
C LYS A 196 -3.89 -5.52 -12.70
N LEU A 197 -3.36 -5.67 -13.91
CA LEU A 197 -3.80 -6.70 -14.85
C LEU A 197 -3.63 -8.11 -14.25
N TYR A 198 -2.49 -8.41 -13.65
CA TYR A 198 -2.25 -9.67 -12.94
C TYR A 198 -3.27 -9.90 -11.81
N THR A 199 -3.46 -8.90 -10.95
CA THR A 199 -4.34 -9.00 -9.77
C THR A 199 -5.81 -9.14 -10.16
N LEU A 200 -6.22 -8.49 -11.25
CA LEU A 200 -7.62 -8.43 -11.68
C LEU A 200 -8.01 -9.55 -12.62
N LEU A 201 -7.13 -9.95 -13.54
CA LEU A 201 -7.44 -10.95 -14.55
C LEU A 201 -6.97 -12.35 -14.13
N LEU A 202 -5.77 -12.45 -13.55
CA LEU A 202 -5.11 -13.74 -13.34
C LEU A 202 -5.43 -14.34 -11.97
N ILE A 203 -5.46 -13.54 -10.91
CA ILE A 203 -5.73 -14.05 -9.55
C ILE A 203 -7.12 -14.70 -9.43
N PRO A 204 -8.23 -14.12 -9.90
CA PRO A 204 -9.55 -14.75 -9.75
C PRO A 204 -9.62 -16.12 -10.43
N TYR A 205 -9.01 -16.23 -11.63
CA TYR A 205 -8.90 -17.49 -12.35
C TYR A 205 -8.06 -18.52 -11.57
N TYR A 206 -6.89 -18.11 -11.08
CA TYR A 206 -6.01 -18.95 -10.29
C TYR A 206 -6.65 -19.45 -8.99
N LEU A 207 -7.38 -18.57 -8.29
CA LEU A 207 -8.08 -18.89 -7.05
C LEU A 207 -9.13 -19.99 -7.26
N ARG A 208 -9.88 -19.91 -8.37
CA ARG A 208 -10.87 -20.94 -8.73
C ARG A 208 -10.21 -22.25 -9.16
N PHE A 209 -9.14 -22.17 -9.94
CA PHE A 209 -8.43 -23.34 -10.45
C PHE A 209 -7.75 -24.14 -9.34
N ARG A 210 -7.09 -23.46 -8.40
CA ARG A 210 -6.35 -24.12 -7.31
C ARG A 210 -7.20 -24.33 -6.06
N GLY A 211 -8.37 -23.69 -5.97
CA GLY A 211 -9.32 -23.84 -4.88
C GLY A 211 -9.81 -25.27 -4.69
N SER A 212 -10.21 -25.62 -3.47
CA SER A 212 -10.85 -26.91 -3.17
C SER A 212 -12.33 -26.68 -2.92
N LYS A 213 -13.22 -27.41 -3.58
CA LYS A 213 -14.66 -27.31 -3.30
C LYS A 213 -14.91 -27.70 -1.83
N ARG A 214 -15.61 -26.85 -1.07
CA ARG A 214 -16.12 -27.25 0.26
C ARG A 214 -17.32 -28.17 0.06
N THR A 215 -17.31 -29.33 0.73
CA THR A 215 -18.38 -30.33 0.65
C THR A 215 -19.64 -29.93 1.43
N ASP A 216 -19.55 -28.91 2.29
CA ASP A 216 -20.59 -28.59 3.30
C ASP A 216 -21.48 -27.39 2.95
N VAL A 217 -21.39 -26.82 1.74
CA VAL A 217 -22.31 -25.76 1.31
C VAL A 217 -23.26 -26.33 0.27
N ARG A 218 -24.55 -26.39 0.66
CA ARG A 218 -25.69 -26.77 -0.17
C ARG A 218 -25.57 -26.13 -1.55
N SER A 219 -25.47 -27.00 -2.53
CA SER A 219 -25.15 -26.70 -3.90
C SER A 219 -26.37 -26.16 -4.65
N ASP A 220 -26.65 -24.87 -4.51
CA ASP A 220 -27.56 -24.16 -5.42
C ASP A 220 -26.80 -23.30 -6.46
N VAL A 221 -25.46 -23.46 -6.55
CA VAL A 221 -24.61 -22.81 -7.57
C VAL A 221 -23.81 -23.83 -8.40
N LEU A 222 -24.07 -25.14 -8.23
CA LEU A 222 -23.43 -26.19 -9.05
C LEU A 222 -24.13 -26.48 -10.39
N ASP A 223 -24.91 -25.53 -10.94
CA ASP A 223 -25.38 -25.65 -12.32
C ASP A 223 -24.40 -25.12 -13.37
N GLU A 224 -23.32 -24.42 -12.99
CA GLU A 224 -22.36 -23.91 -13.98
C GLU A 224 -21.26 -24.90 -14.39
N ALA A 225 -21.07 -26.00 -13.65
CA ALA A 225 -20.08 -27.02 -14.00
C ALA A 225 -20.66 -28.18 -14.83
N ASN A 226 -21.99 -28.32 -14.92
CA ASN A 226 -22.66 -29.32 -15.76
C ASN A 226 -23.46 -28.75 -16.94
N ALA A 227 -23.49 -27.42 -17.12
CA ALA A 227 -24.09 -26.82 -18.30
C ALA A 227 -23.12 -26.86 -19.51
N LYS A 228 -22.98 -28.04 -20.12
CA LYS A 228 -22.46 -28.18 -21.51
C LYS A 228 -23.32 -27.40 -22.54
N ASN A 229 -24.47 -26.85 -22.13
CA ASN A 229 -25.40 -26.05 -22.93
C ASN A 229 -25.71 -24.64 -22.37
N ALA A 230 -24.96 -24.10 -21.40
CA ALA A 230 -25.15 -22.70 -21.03
C ALA A 230 -24.59 -21.80 -22.15
N SER A 231 -25.49 -21.07 -22.81
CA SER A 231 -25.17 -20.17 -23.92
C SER A 231 -24.00 -19.25 -23.55
N TRP A 232 -23.05 -19.10 -24.47
CA TRP A 232 -21.90 -18.18 -24.38
C TRP A 232 -22.32 -16.76 -23.93
N VAL A 233 -23.56 -16.36 -24.20
CA VAL A 233 -24.21 -15.11 -23.78
C VAL A 233 -24.39 -15.02 -22.25
N LYS A 234 -24.81 -16.09 -21.56
CA LYS A 234 -24.94 -16.10 -20.08
C LYS A 234 -23.57 -16.03 -19.39
N ARG A 235 -22.54 -16.65 -19.99
CA ARG A 235 -21.16 -16.55 -19.51
C ARG A 235 -20.60 -15.13 -19.70
N LEU A 236 -20.91 -14.48 -20.83
CA LEU A 236 -20.57 -13.07 -21.03
C LEU A 236 -21.31 -12.15 -20.04
N SER A 237 -22.61 -12.36 -19.82
CA SER A 237 -23.39 -11.51 -18.90
C SER A 237 -22.89 -11.62 -17.45
N GLY A 238 -22.47 -12.81 -17.01
CA GLY A 238 -21.84 -13.00 -15.70
C GLY A 238 -20.49 -12.28 -15.56
N VAL A 239 -19.69 -12.23 -16.63
CA VAL A 239 -18.41 -11.51 -16.67
C VAL A 239 -18.63 -9.99 -16.61
N PHE A 240 -19.64 -9.45 -17.29
CA PHE A 240 -20.01 -8.03 -17.22
C PHE A 240 -20.81 -7.65 -15.96
N SER A 241 -21.21 -8.61 -15.12
CA SER A 241 -21.91 -8.31 -13.86
C SER A 241 -20.96 -8.12 -12.68
N ASP A 242 -19.69 -8.50 -12.81
CA ASP A 242 -18.70 -8.23 -11.75
C ASP A 242 -18.31 -6.75 -11.77
N PRO A 243 -18.49 -5.99 -10.67
CA PRO A 243 -18.11 -4.58 -10.59
C PRO A 243 -16.63 -4.33 -10.95
N PHE A 244 -15.75 -5.32 -10.77
CA PHE A 244 -14.35 -5.21 -11.19
C PHE A 244 -14.19 -5.22 -12.71
N ASN A 245 -14.87 -6.12 -13.41
CA ASN A 245 -14.76 -6.26 -14.86
C ASN A 245 -15.39 -5.06 -15.58
N LEU A 246 -16.51 -4.54 -15.06
CA LEU A 246 -17.11 -3.28 -15.52
C LEU A 246 -16.13 -2.11 -15.35
N ALA A 247 -15.46 -2.03 -14.21
CA ALA A 247 -14.50 -0.97 -13.97
C ALA A 247 -13.28 -1.04 -14.91
N ILE A 248 -12.74 -2.24 -15.16
CA ILE A 248 -11.60 -2.42 -16.07
C ILE A 248 -11.99 -2.05 -17.50
N SER A 249 -13.09 -2.61 -17.98
CA SER A 249 -13.58 -2.36 -19.35
C SER A 249 -13.92 -0.88 -19.55
N GLY A 250 -14.62 -0.25 -18.60
CA GLY A 250 -14.92 1.18 -18.65
C GLY A 250 -13.67 2.06 -18.63
N GLY A 251 -12.72 1.76 -17.74
CA GLY A 251 -11.46 2.50 -17.65
C GLY A 251 -10.59 2.38 -18.90
N LEU A 252 -10.47 1.16 -19.46
CA LEU A 252 -9.68 0.91 -20.66
C LEU A 252 -10.32 1.54 -21.92
N LEU A 253 -11.65 1.54 -21.99
CA LEU A 253 -12.40 2.19 -23.06
C LEU A 253 -12.19 3.71 -23.04
N LEU A 254 -12.27 4.34 -21.87
CA LEU A 254 -11.94 5.76 -21.69
C LEU A 254 -10.49 6.08 -22.10
N ALA A 255 -9.54 5.22 -21.70
CA ALA A 255 -8.14 5.34 -22.09
C ALA A 255 -7.93 5.23 -23.60
N ALA A 256 -8.61 4.30 -24.27
CA ALA A 256 -8.55 4.14 -25.73
C ALA A 256 -9.07 5.38 -26.47
N PHE A 257 -10.07 6.06 -25.92
CA PHE A 257 -10.56 7.34 -26.45
C PHE A 257 -9.73 8.56 -26.01
N GLY A 258 -8.68 8.36 -25.19
CA GLY A 258 -7.85 9.43 -24.65
C GLY A 258 -8.62 10.39 -23.74
N ARG A 259 -9.74 9.94 -23.14
CA ARG A 259 -10.63 10.78 -22.34
C ARG A 259 -10.48 10.45 -20.85
N PRO A 260 -10.09 11.41 -20.00
CA PRO A 260 -10.08 11.19 -18.55
C PRO A 260 -11.52 11.07 -18.02
N VAL A 261 -11.67 10.43 -16.85
CA VAL A 261 -12.98 10.22 -16.21
C VAL A 261 -13.77 11.53 -16.00
N SER A 262 -13.09 12.67 -15.84
CA SER A 262 -13.71 13.99 -15.67
C SER A 262 -14.54 14.43 -16.88
N THR A 263 -14.29 13.87 -18.07
CA THR A 263 -15.07 14.19 -19.28
C THR A 263 -16.51 13.68 -19.24
N LEU A 264 -16.84 12.79 -18.28
CA LEU A 264 -18.19 12.25 -18.07
C LEU A 264 -19.10 13.19 -17.26
N GLY A 265 -18.66 14.41 -16.95
CA GLY A 265 -19.45 15.40 -16.19
C GLY A 265 -19.79 14.90 -14.78
N PHE A 266 -21.07 14.91 -14.41
CA PHE A 266 -21.53 14.52 -13.06
C PHE A 266 -21.12 13.09 -12.68
N LEU A 267 -21.13 12.16 -13.65
CA LEU A 267 -20.74 10.76 -13.41
C LEU A 267 -19.24 10.66 -13.13
N GLY A 268 -18.44 11.45 -13.85
CA GLY A 268 -17.00 11.57 -13.61
C GLY A 268 -16.70 12.09 -12.20
N SER A 269 -17.43 13.11 -11.74
CA SER A 269 -17.30 13.65 -10.39
C SER A 269 -17.70 12.63 -9.31
N ALA A 270 -18.78 11.87 -9.52
CA ALA A 270 -19.19 10.82 -8.59
C ALA A 270 -18.15 9.70 -8.48
N ILE A 271 -17.63 9.22 -9.61
CA ILE A 271 -16.56 8.21 -9.65
C ILE A 271 -15.30 8.77 -8.98
N GLY A 272 -14.94 10.03 -9.24
CA GLY A 272 -13.81 10.70 -8.60
C GLY A 272 -13.95 10.78 -7.08
N GLY A 273 -15.13 11.15 -6.58
CA GLY A 273 -15.41 11.20 -5.14
C GLY A 273 -15.31 9.82 -4.48
N LEU A 274 -15.87 8.78 -5.10
CA LEU A 274 -15.72 7.39 -4.63
C LEU A 274 -14.27 6.93 -4.63
N ALA A 275 -13.51 7.27 -5.68
CA ALA A 275 -12.11 6.92 -5.78
C ALA A 275 -11.27 7.59 -4.66
N GLN A 276 -11.54 8.86 -4.35
CA GLN A 276 -10.87 9.59 -3.28
C GLN A 276 -11.20 9.05 -1.88
N ALA A 277 -12.44 8.59 -1.66
CA ALA A 277 -12.86 8.00 -0.38
C ALA A 277 -12.24 6.62 -0.11
N GLN A 278 -11.77 5.92 -1.15
CA GLN A 278 -11.25 4.55 -1.07
C GLN A 278 -10.16 4.38 0.00
N THR A 279 -9.22 5.30 0.06
CA THR A 279 -8.10 5.26 1.02
C THR A 279 -8.62 5.40 2.45
N ALA A 280 -9.41 6.45 2.74
CA ALA A 280 -9.92 6.69 4.10
C ALA A 280 -10.75 5.50 4.61
N ILE A 281 -11.64 4.95 3.77
CA ILE A 281 -12.44 3.76 4.13
C ILE A 281 -11.57 2.52 4.33
N LEU A 282 -10.50 2.34 3.54
CA LEU A 282 -9.53 1.26 3.76
C LEU A 282 -8.85 1.38 5.14
N PHE A 283 -8.36 2.56 5.52
CA PHE A 283 -7.73 2.76 6.84
C PHE A 283 -8.70 2.59 7.98
N LEU A 284 -9.93 3.09 7.81
CA LEU A 284 -11.00 2.88 8.77
C LEU A 284 -11.28 1.39 8.95
N LEU A 285 -11.37 0.63 7.85
CA LEU A 285 -11.57 -0.82 7.87
C LEU A 285 -10.40 -1.58 8.50
N ILE A 286 -9.16 -1.14 8.24
CA ILE A 286 -7.98 -1.65 8.93
C ILE A 286 -8.16 -1.45 10.45
N GLY A 287 -8.49 -0.25 10.91
CA GLY A 287 -8.78 0.01 12.32
C GLY A 287 -9.87 -0.89 12.92
N LEU A 288 -10.97 -1.10 12.19
CA LEU A 288 -12.10 -1.92 12.63
C LEU A 288 -11.76 -3.42 12.75
N LYS A 289 -11.00 -3.95 11.79
CA LYS A 289 -10.73 -5.39 11.69
C LYS A 289 -9.43 -5.82 12.36
N LEU A 290 -8.44 -4.94 12.45
CA LEU A 290 -7.12 -5.29 12.99
C LEU A 290 -7.26 -5.80 14.43
N LYS A 291 -6.85 -7.05 14.63
CA LYS A 291 -6.76 -7.69 15.95
C LYS A 291 -5.28 -7.81 16.29
N PHE A 292 -4.80 -7.01 17.22
CA PHE A 292 -3.43 -7.13 17.73
C PHE A 292 -3.24 -8.29 18.73
N GLY A 293 -4.22 -9.18 18.89
CA GLY A 293 -4.16 -10.31 19.82
C GLY A 293 -3.79 -11.62 19.12
N GLY A 294 -2.95 -12.44 19.77
CA GLY A 294 -2.58 -13.79 19.34
C GLY A 294 -1.31 -13.86 18.49
N ASP A 295 -1.10 -15.02 17.84
CA ASP A 295 0.09 -15.29 17.03
C ASP A 295 0.00 -14.76 15.58
N SER A 296 -1.20 -14.37 15.11
CA SER A 296 -1.42 -13.90 13.74
C SER A 296 -0.58 -12.68 13.35
N PRO A 297 -0.46 -11.62 14.20
CA PRO A 297 0.40 -10.48 13.89
C PRO A 297 1.88 -10.86 13.80
N LYS A 298 2.35 -11.77 14.66
CA LYS A 298 3.73 -12.28 14.63
C LYS A 298 4.00 -13.03 13.33
N LEU A 299 3.07 -13.89 12.89
CA LEU A 299 3.16 -14.58 11.60
C LEU A 299 3.16 -13.60 10.42
N CYS A 300 2.25 -12.64 10.41
CA CYS A 300 2.17 -11.63 9.35
C CYS A 300 3.45 -10.78 9.27
N LEU A 301 4.00 -10.36 10.41
CA LEU A 301 5.26 -9.62 10.45
C LEU A 301 6.42 -10.44 9.88
N ARG A 302 6.52 -11.72 10.25
CA ARG A 302 7.54 -12.63 9.68
C ARG A 302 7.40 -12.77 8.17
N LEU A 303 6.18 -12.94 7.69
CA LEU A 303 5.88 -13.04 6.25
C LEU A 303 6.24 -11.76 5.50
N LEU A 304 5.92 -10.60 6.05
CA LEU A 304 6.25 -9.30 5.45
C LEU A 304 7.76 -9.05 5.45
N LEU A 305 8.45 -9.29 6.57
CA LEU A 305 9.91 -9.21 6.63
C LEU A 305 10.56 -10.13 5.59
N ALA A 306 10.09 -11.38 5.47
CA ALA A 306 10.60 -12.30 4.48
C ALA A 306 10.34 -11.81 3.04
N ARG A 307 9.12 -11.34 2.74
CA ARG A 307 8.76 -10.79 1.42
C ARG A 307 9.66 -9.61 1.06
N HIS A 308 9.77 -8.61 1.94
CA HIS A 308 10.61 -7.43 1.68
C HIS A 308 12.09 -7.78 1.63
N GLY A 309 12.53 -8.80 2.37
CA GLY A 309 13.88 -9.35 2.30
C GLY A 309 14.19 -9.89 0.90
N PHE A 310 13.36 -10.81 0.40
CA PHE A 310 13.51 -11.37 -0.95
C PHE A 310 13.35 -10.32 -2.05
N CYS A 311 12.36 -9.42 -1.93
CA CYS A 311 12.19 -8.32 -2.89
C CYS A 311 13.43 -7.42 -2.95
N SER A 312 14.01 -7.05 -1.80
CA SER A 312 15.18 -6.17 -1.75
C SER A 312 16.40 -6.82 -2.40
N LEU A 313 16.62 -8.12 -2.17
CA LEU A 313 17.68 -8.87 -2.85
C LEU A 313 17.45 -8.96 -4.36
N ALA A 314 16.23 -9.31 -4.78
CA ALA A 314 15.89 -9.46 -6.19
C ALA A 314 15.96 -8.12 -6.95
N VAL A 315 15.48 -7.03 -6.35
CA VAL A 315 15.56 -5.68 -6.94
C VAL A 315 16.99 -5.17 -6.93
N SER A 316 17.79 -5.45 -5.90
CA SER A 316 19.21 -5.11 -5.92
C SER A 316 19.94 -5.79 -7.08
N ALA A 317 19.69 -7.10 -7.28
CA ALA A 317 20.25 -7.83 -8.41
C ALA A 317 19.75 -7.27 -9.76
N PHE A 318 18.46 -6.96 -9.88
CA PHE A 318 17.88 -6.33 -11.05
C PHE A 318 18.54 -4.98 -11.37
N LEU A 319 18.72 -4.12 -10.35
CA LEU A 319 19.37 -2.82 -10.51
C LEU A 319 20.83 -2.96 -10.92
N ALA A 320 21.58 -3.88 -10.31
CA ALA A 320 22.98 -4.11 -10.65
C ALA A 320 23.17 -4.64 -12.08
N LEU A 321 22.32 -5.58 -12.51
CA LEU A 321 22.47 -6.28 -13.80
C LEU A 321 21.89 -5.49 -14.99
N LEU A 322 20.73 -4.84 -14.79
CA LEU A 322 19.95 -4.27 -15.90
C LEU A 322 19.82 -2.75 -15.83
N MET A 323 20.12 -2.14 -14.68
CA MET A 323 19.97 -0.69 -14.48
C MET A 323 21.19 -0.03 -13.85
N GLY A 324 22.39 -0.62 -14.00
CA GLY A 324 23.62 -0.10 -13.39
C GLY A 324 24.00 1.33 -13.83
N LYS A 325 23.48 1.78 -14.99
CA LYS A 325 23.64 3.14 -15.52
C LYS A 325 22.43 4.05 -15.29
N ALA A 326 21.38 3.57 -14.64
CA ALA A 326 20.19 4.37 -14.39
C ALA A 326 20.50 5.49 -13.37
N GLY A 327 19.88 6.65 -13.58
CA GLY A 327 19.99 7.78 -12.67
C GLY A 327 19.51 7.43 -11.26
N SER A 328 20.00 8.16 -10.26
CA SER A 328 19.66 7.97 -8.84
C SER A 328 18.16 7.98 -8.59
N GLU A 329 17.43 8.88 -9.25
CA GLU A 329 15.97 9.02 -9.12
C GLU A 329 15.22 7.77 -9.59
N VAL A 330 15.62 7.21 -10.74
CA VAL A 330 15.05 5.97 -11.27
C VAL A 330 15.30 4.81 -10.32
N ARG A 331 16.54 4.71 -9.79
CA ARG A 331 16.90 3.64 -8.85
C ARG A 331 16.10 3.76 -7.55
N LEU A 332 15.96 4.95 -7.00
CA LEU A 332 15.15 5.19 -5.80
C LEU A 332 13.67 4.89 -6.06
N ALA A 333 13.10 5.33 -7.19
CA ALA A 333 11.72 5.02 -7.57
C ALA A 333 11.46 3.51 -7.71
N ALA A 334 12.42 2.75 -8.26
CA ALA A 334 12.34 1.30 -8.35
C ALA A 334 12.35 0.63 -6.97
N VAL A 335 13.20 1.10 -6.05
CA VAL A 335 13.24 0.60 -4.66
C VAL A 335 11.92 0.89 -3.94
N LEU A 336 11.42 2.13 -3.99
CA LEU A 336 10.14 2.50 -3.37
C LEU A 336 8.98 1.65 -3.92
N SER A 337 8.97 1.42 -5.23
CA SER A 337 7.96 0.57 -5.89
C SER A 337 8.05 -0.90 -5.45
N SER A 338 9.27 -1.40 -5.23
CA SER A 338 9.48 -2.76 -4.71
C SER A 338 8.98 -2.97 -3.29
N HIS A 339 8.89 -1.89 -2.51
CA HIS A 339 8.40 -1.92 -1.14
C HIS A 339 6.89 -1.69 -1.04
N ALA A 340 6.17 -1.61 -2.16
CA ALA A 340 4.72 -1.44 -2.17
C ALA A 340 3.97 -2.42 -1.26
N ALA A 341 2.93 -1.92 -0.58
CA ALA A 341 2.07 -2.71 0.32
C ALA A 341 1.30 -3.80 -0.44
N CYS A 342 0.79 -4.82 0.24
CA CYS A 342 0.01 -5.89 -0.40
C CYS A 342 -1.36 -5.38 -0.89
N SER A 343 -1.89 -5.99 -1.94
CA SER A 343 -3.12 -5.50 -2.58
C SER A 343 -4.38 -5.94 -1.84
N ILE A 344 -5.22 -4.97 -1.44
CA ILE A 344 -6.57 -5.23 -0.93
C ILE A 344 -7.47 -5.89 -1.98
N ILE A 345 -7.19 -5.68 -3.27
CA ILE A 345 -7.95 -6.28 -4.36
C ILE A 345 -7.78 -7.80 -4.33
N ALA A 346 -6.55 -8.29 -4.09
CA ALA A 346 -6.27 -9.72 -4.01
C ALA A 346 -7.04 -10.38 -2.85
N PHE A 347 -7.05 -9.73 -1.69
CA PHE A 347 -7.90 -10.13 -0.56
C PHE A 347 -9.38 -10.17 -0.95
N GLY A 348 -9.88 -9.13 -1.63
CA GLY A 348 -11.26 -9.05 -2.06
C GLY A 348 -11.66 -10.19 -3.00
N GLN A 349 -10.81 -10.52 -3.97
CA GLN A 349 -11.02 -11.64 -4.88
C GLN A 349 -10.99 -12.99 -4.13
N MET A 350 -10.10 -13.14 -3.15
CA MET A 350 -10.03 -14.33 -2.30
C MET A 350 -11.28 -14.49 -1.43
N SER A 351 -11.77 -13.39 -0.83
CA SER A 351 -13.01 -13.39 -0.06
C SER A 351 -14.21 -13.79 -0.92
N LYS A 352 -14.36 -13.18 -2.10
CA LYS A 352 -15.44 -13.51 -3.04
C LYS A 352 -15.44 -14.98 -3.45
N VAL A 353 -14.27 -15.54 -3.76
CA VAL A 353 -14.14 -16.96 -4.13
C VAL A 353 -14.47 -17.87 -2.95
N SER A 354 -14.01 -17.54 -1.75
CA SER A 354 -14.36 -18.26 -0.51
C SER A 354 -15.86 -18.24 -0.24
N ASP A 355 -16.50 -17.08 -0.38
CA ASP A 355 -17.95 -16.89 -0.20
C ASP A 355 -18.77 -17.67 -1.23
N SER A 356 -18.22 -17.92 -2.43
CA SER A 356 -18.84 -18.79 -3.45
C SER A 356 -18.68 -20.30 -3.20
N GLY A 357 -18.16 -20.71 -2.03
CA GLY A 357 -17.99 -22.12 -1.65
C GLY A 357 -16.68 -22.78 -2.12
N ILE A 358 -15.75 -22.02 -2.70
CA ILE A 358 -14.43 -22.50 -3.11
C ILE A 358 -13.43 -22.21 -1.97
N GLY A 359 -13.03 -23.27 -1.25
CA GLY A 359 -12.14 -23.20 -0.09
C GLY A 359 -10.64 -23.41 -0.38
N GLY A 360 -9.90 -23.62 0.71
CA GLY A 360 -8.44 -23.77 0.76
C GLY A 360 -7.69 -22.43 0.78
N TYR A 361 -8.37 -21.36 1.15
CA TYR A 361 -7.79 -20.05 1.39
C TYR A 361 -8.24 -19.55 2.76
N GLU A 362 -7.30 -19.06 3.55
CA GLU A 362 -7.56 -18.42 4.84
C GLU A 362 -7.75 -16.91 4.65
N THR A 363 -8.99 -16.45 4.55
CA THR A 363 -9.32 -15.04 4.25
C THR A 363 -8.91 -14.09 5.36
N ASP A 364 -8.92 -14.55 6.61
CA ASP A 364 -8.51 -13.75 7.77
C ASP A 364 -7.00 -13.48 7.74
N LEU A 365 -6.18 -14.50 7.44
CA LEU A 365 -4.75 -14.31 7.23
C LEU A 365 -4.47 -13.34 6.06
N ALA A 366 -5.20 -13.47 4.94
CA ALA A 366 -5.03 -12.56 3.82
C ALA A 366 -5.33 -11.10 4.22
N PHE A 367 -6.39 -10.89 5.00
CA PHE A 367 -6.74 -9.58 5.51
C PHE A 367 -5.67 -9.03 6.47
N ASP A 368 -5.20 -9.85 7.41
CA ASP A 368 -4.17 -9.45 8.39
C ASP A 368 -2.84 -9.06 7.70
N ILE A 369 -2.44 -9.79 6.65
CA ILE A 369 -1.29 -9.44 5.81
C ILE A 369 -1.49 -8.06 5.19
N VAL A 370 -2.65 -7.78 4.59
CA VAL A 370 -2.92 -6.46 3.99
C VAL A 370 -2.86 -5.37 5.05
N ALA A 371 -3.53 -5.58 6.18
CA ALA A 371 -3.64 -4.61 7.26
C ALA A 371 -2.27 -4.23 7.84
N LEU A 372 -1.38 -5.20 8.03
CA LEU A 372 -0.03 -4.95 8.53
C LEU A 372 0.94 -4.47 7.43
N SER A 373 0.72 -4.86 6.17
CA SER A 373 1.62 -4.50 5.06
C SER A 373 1.70 -3.00 4.84
N PHE A 374 0.60 -2.28 5.00
CA PHE A 374 0.58 -0.84 4.72
C PHE A 374 1.45 -0.02 5.68
N PRO A 375 1.23 -0.04 7.01
CA PRO A 375 2.07 0.71 7.94
C PRO A 375 3.54 0.27 7.86
N PHE A 376 3.78 -1.01 7.59
CA PHE A 376 5.13 -1.53 7.38
C PHE A 376 5.81 -0.91 6.15
N THR A 377 5.16 -0.94 4.99
CA THR A 377 5.66 -0.31 3.75
C THR A 377 5.91 1.18 3.93
N VAL A 378 5.01 1.88 4.60
CA VAL A 378 5.15 3.31 4.87
C VAL A 378 6.43 3.60 5.66
N MET A 379 6.69 2.80 6.70
CA MET A 379 7.91 2.94 7.49
C MET A 379 9.15 2.68 6.62
N LEU A 380 9.12 1.61 5.81
CA LEU A 380 10.21 1.28 4.89
C LEU A 380 10.49 2.41 3.88
N ASN A 381 9.46 2.89 3.20
CA ASN A 381 9.58 3.96 2.21
C ASN A 381 10.05 5.27 2.86
N THR A 382 9.59 5.57 4.07
CA THR A 382 10.08 6.73 4.83
C THR A 382 11.58 6.62 5.08
N VAL A 383 12.05 5.48 5.58
CA VAL A 383 13.49 5.24 5.82
C VAL A 383 14.27 5.32 4.50
N ALA A 384 13.77 4.72 3.43
CA ALA A 384 14.40 4.76 2.11
C ALA A 384 14.51 6.19 1.57
N CYS A 385 13.47 7.01 1.73
CA CYS A 385 13.48 8.42 1.32
C CYS A 385 14.42 9.27 2.18
N LEU A 386 14.46 9.06 3.50
CA LEU A 386 15.34 9.81 4.41
C LEU A 386 16.83 9.50 4.19
N VAL A 387 17.14 8.23 3.92
CA VAL A 387 18.53 7.77 3.69
C VAL A 387 18.95 7.98 2.22
N GLY A 388 18.00 8.04 1.29
CA GLY A 388 18.24 8.34 -0.12
C GLY A 388 19.05 7.25 -0.84
N ASN A 389 19.98 7.66 -1.69
CA ASN A 389 20.76 6.72 -2.53
C ASN A 389 21.59 5.72 -1.72
N THR A 390 22.04 6.11 -0.53
CA THR A 390 22.76 5.19 0.36
C THR A 390 21.89 3.97 0.71
N TYR A 391 20.56 4.14 0.85
CA TYR A 391 19.65 3.02 1.08
C TYR A 391 19.63 2.06 -0.11
N VAL A 392 19.63 2.60 -1.33
CA VAL A 392 19.65 1.83 -2.57
C VAL A 392 20.94 1.02 -2.69
N ASP A 393 22.09 1.61 -2.32
CA ASP A 393 23.39 0.93 -2.39
C ASP A 393 23.51 -0.17 -1.32
N PHE A 394 22.90 0.00 -0.15
CA PHE A 394 22.85 -1.02 0.91
C PHE A 394 21.64 -1.96 0.83
N LEU A 395 20.87 -1.93 -0.27
CA LEU A 395 19.67 -2.75 -0.43
C LEU A 395 19.91 -4.26 -0.27
N PRO A 396 21.03 -4.88 -0.71
CA PRO A 396 21.29 -6.29 -0.42
C PRO A 396 21.37 -6.58 1.08
N PHE A 397 22.03 -5.69 1.84
CA PHE A 397 22.20 -5.84 3.28
C PHE A 397 20.88 -5.68 4.02
N VAL A 398 20.07 -4.70 3.61
CA VAL A 398 18.69 -4.54 4.10
C VAL A 398 17.88 -5.82 3.86
N GLY A 399 17.99 -6.40 2.66
CA GLY A 399 17.33 -7.65 2.31
C GLY A 399 17.73 -8.82 3.21
N ALA A 400 19.04 -9.00 3.42
CA ALA A 400 19.58 -10.03 4.31
C ALA A 400 19.15 -9.82 5.78
N ALA A 401 19.16 -8.58 6.26
CA ALA A 401 18.73 -8.24 7.61
C ALA A 401 17.25 -8.59 7.85
N PHE A 402 16.36 -8.29 6.90
CA PHE A 402 14.94 -8.67 7.02
C PHE A 402 14.72 -10.18 7.03
N LEU A 403 15.45 -10.93 6.21
CA LEU A 403 15.39 -12.40 6.24
C LEU A 403 15.87 -12.95 7.59
N ALA A 404 16.97 -12.41 8.14
CA ALA A 404 17.47 -12.79 9.45
C ALA A 404 16.46 -12.48 10.56
N MET A 405 15.86 -11.29 10.56
CA MET A 405 14.81 -10.90 11.52
C MET A 405 13.58 -11.80 11.41
N SER A 406 13.15 -12.14 10.20
CA SER A 406 12.02 -13.06 9.98
C SER A 406 12.29 -14.46 10.55
N ALA A 407 13.53 -14.96 10.40
CA ALA A 407 13.96 -16.24 10.98
C ALA A 407 14.03 -16.19 12.51
N LEU A 408 14.58 -15.11 13.08
CA LEU A 408 14.73 -14.92 14.52
C LEU A 408 13.36 -14.80 15.22
N LEU A 409 12.43 -14.05 14.63
CA LEU A 409 11.05 -14.00 15.11
C LEU A 409 10.34 -15.35 15.02
N GLY A 410 10.85 -16.30 14.24
CA GLY A 410 10.28 -17.64 14.13
C GLY A 410 10.72 -18.63 15.19
N ARG A 411 11.79 -18.30 15.92
CA ARG A 411 12.19 -19.00 17.14
C ARG A 411 11.38 -18.45 18.31
#